data_AF-A0A8J6RE81-F1
#
_entry.id   AF-A0A8J6RE81-F1
#
_cell.length_a   1.000
_cell.length_b   1.000
_cell.length_c   1.000
_cell.angle_alpha   90.00
_cell.angle_beta   90.00
_cell.angle_gamma   90.00
#
_symmetry.space_group_name_H-M   'P 1'
#
loop_
_entity.id
_entity.type
_entity.pdbx_description
1 polymer ?
#
loop_
_entity_poly.entity_id
_entity_poly.type
_entity_poly.pdbx_seq_one_letter_code
_entity_poly.pdbx_strand_id
1 'polypeptide(L)'
;MKQTLQRQSIAAVTNGIETLVSAGLEFAIQRTKGRGQPLEERVRLPMEKTFGADFSQVRLHTDATSDAINQQLRSHAFTNRHDIFWRQGEYNPDS
;
A
#
# COMPACT_ATOMS: atom_id res chain seq x y z
N MET A 1 9.51 -19.99 -50.77
CA MET A 1 9.14 -20.20 -49.35
C MET A 1 9.52 -18.96 -48.56
N LYS A 2 8.56 -18.12 -48.15
CA LYS A 2 8.82 -16.97 -47.27
C LYS A 2 8.53 -17.42 -45.84
N GLN A 3 9.55 -17.52 -45.00
CA GLN A 3 9.37 -17.74 -43.58
C GLN A 3 8.82 -16.45 -42.95
N THR A 4 7.53 -16.48 -42.60
CA THR A 4 6.89 -15.47 -41.77
C THR A 4 7.32 -15.73 -40.32
N LEU A 5 8.37 -15.06 -39.84
CA LEU A 5 8.63 -15.01 -38.40
C LEU A 5 7.55 -14.15 -37.75
N GLN A 6 6.63 -14.82 -37.08
CA GLN A 6 5.66 -14.23 -36.17
C GLN A 6 6.43 -13.55 -35.04
N ARG A 7 6.59 -12.23 -35.12
CA ARG A 7 7.04 -11.37 -34.02
C ARG A 7 5.98 -11.45 -32.92
N GLN A 8 6.03 -12.46 -32.07
CA GLN A 8 5.21 -12.46 -30.87
C GLN A 8 5.63 -11.26 -30.02
N SER A 9 4.61 -10.50 -29.66
CA SER A 9 4.62 -9.11 -29.22
C SER A 9 5.29 -8.94 -27.85
N ILE A 10 6.28 -8.05 -27.78
CA ILE A 10 6.92 -7.61 -26.53
C ILE A 10 5.85 -7.12 -25.52
N ALA A 11 4.76 -6.52 -26.01
CA ALA A 11 3.62 -6.06 -25.20
C ALA A 11 2.92 -7.16 -24.38
N ALA A 12 2.85 -8.40 -24.88
CA ALA A 12 2.21 -9.49 -24.13
C ALA A 12 3.06 -9.93 -22.93
N VAL A 13 4.39 -9.89 -23.07
CA VAL A 13 5.34 -10.17 -21.99
C VAL A 13 5.30 -9.06 -20.94
N THR A 14 5.26 -7.78 -21.36
CA THR A 14 5.14 -6.63 -20.45
C THR A 14 3.86 -6.72 -19.61
N ASN A 15 2.70 -7.00 -20.22
CA ASN A 15 1.44 -7.15 -19.50
C ASN A 15 1.45 -8.32 -18.50
N GLY A 16 2.11 -9.43 -18.84
CA GLY A 16 2.28 -10.56 -17.92
C GLY A 16 3.11 -10.20 -16.69
N ILE A 17 4.19 -9.42 -16.87
CA ILE A 17 5.03 -8.96 -15.77
C ILE A 17 4.27 -7.97 -14.87
N GLU A 18 3.56 -6.99 -15.46
CA GLU A 18 2.75 -6.04 -14.69
C GLU A 18 1.67 -6.75 -13.86
N THR A 19 1.02 -7.76 -14.43
CA THR A 19 0.00 -8.55 -13.73
C THR A 19 0.59 -9.29 -12.52
N LEU A 20 1.76 -9.92 -12.67
CA LEU A 20 2.43 -10.62 -11.58
C LEU A 20 2.91 -9.66 -10.47
N VAL A 21 3.38 -8.47 -10.85
CA VAL A 21 3.78 -7.43 -9.89
C VAL A 21 2.57 -6.94 -9.10
N SER A 22 1.45 -6.67 -9.76
CA SER A 22 0.20 -6.30 -9.07
C SER A 22 -0.22 -7.40 -8.10
N ALA A 23 -0.36 -8.65 -8.56
CA ALA A 23 -0.80 -9.77 -7.73
C ALA A 23 0.09 -9.96 -6.48
N GLY A 24 1.41 -9.77 -6.62
CA GLY A 24 2.35 -9.79 -5.50
C GLY A 24 2.11 -8.66 -4.50
N LEU A 25 1.84 -7.45 -4.99
CA LEU A 25 1.50 -6.29 -4.17
C LEU A 25 0.16 -6.48 -3.44
N GLU A 26 -0.90 -6.91 -4.13
CA GLU A 26 -2.19 -7.17 -3.47
C GLU A 26 -2.06 -8.26 -2.40
N PHE A 27 -1.27 -9.31 -2.66
CA PHE A 27 -0.99 -10.35 -1.69
C PHE A 27 -0.21 -9.81 -0.47
N ALA A 28 0.74 -8.89 -0.67
CA ALA A 28 1.45 -8.24 0.42
C ALA A 28 0.49 -7.43 1.30
N ILE A 29 -0.37 -6.60 0.71
CA ILE A 29 -1.38 -5.80 1.42
C ILE A 29 -2.39 -6.71 2.14
N GLN A 30 -2.82 -7.80 1.52
CA GLN A 30 -3.76 -8.73 2.15
C GLN A 30 -3.19 -9.36 3.43
N ARG A 31 -1.87 -9.60 3.49
CA ARG A 31 -1.20 -10.19 4.66
C ARG A 31 -1.00 -9.22 5.82
N THR A 32 -1.19 -7.92 5.61
CA THR A 32 -1.14 -6.93 6.71
C THR A 32 -2.48 -6.78 7.42
N LYS A 33 -3.58 -7.36 6.88
CA LYS A 33 -4.90 -7.30 7.52
C LYS A 33 -4.88 -7.78 8.97
N GLY A 34 -5.48 -6.99 9.86
CA GLY A 34 -5.54 -7.27 11.29
C GLY A 34 -4.20 -7.09 12.02
N ARG A 35 -3.16 -6.65 11.31
CA ARG A 35 -1.88 -6.19 11.88
C ARG A 35 -1.90 -4.66 11.95
N GLY A 36 -0.78 -4.08 12.35
CA GLY A 36 -0.65 -2.64 12.53
C GLY A 36 -1.13 -2.18 13.90
N GLN A 37 -0.75 -0.95 14.24
CA GLN A 37 -1.03 -0.35 15.54
C GLN A 37 -2.31 0.48 15.45
N PRO A 38 -3.19 0.50 16.47
CA PRO A 38 -4.28 1.46 16.48
C PRO A 38 -3.74 2.89 16.43
N LEU A 39 -4.51 3.81 15.87
CA LEU A 39 -4.18 5.23 15.95
C LEU A 39 -4.13 5.67 17.43
N GLU A 40 -3.03 6.30 17.84
CA GLU A 40 -2.85 6.76 19.22
C GLU A 40 -3.98 7.71 19.62
N GLU A 41 -4.48 7.59 20.86
CA GLU A 41 -5.65 8.36 21.31
C GLU A 41 -5.46 9.87 21.18
N ARG A 42 -4.24 10.36 21.42
CA ARG A 42 -3.88 11.77 21.29
C ARG A 42 -4.03 12.31 19.85
N VAL A 43 -3.95 11.44 18.84
CA VAL A 43 -4.18 11.78 17.43
C VAL A 43 -5.62 11.49 17.05
N ARG A 44 -6.14 10.34 17.49
CA ARG A 44 -7.49 9.84 17.16
C ARG A 44 -8.59 10.74 17.68
N LEU A 45 -8.58 11.10 18.97
CA LEU A 45 -9.69 11.83 19.59
C LEU A 45 -9.89 13.24 19.00
N PRO A 46 -8.84 14.05 18.74
CA PRO A 46 -9.01 15.33 18.04
C PRO A 46 -9.56 15.17 16.61
N MET A 47 -9.13 14.13 15.88
CA MET A 47 -9.65 13.84 14.54
C MET A 47 -11.13 13.45 14.61
N GLU A 48 -11.51 12.51 15.47
CA GLU A 48 -12.91 12.10 15.64
C GLU A 48 -13.80 13.28 16.00
N LYS A 49 -13.34 14.16 16.90
CA LYS A 49 -14.07 15.39 17.26
C LYS A 49 -14.23 16.35 16.09
N THR A 50 -13.21 16.51 15.25
CA THR A 50 -13.19 17.46 14.14
C THR A 50 -14.03 16.96 12.96
N PHE A 51 -13.93 15.67 12.66
CA PHE A 51 -14.59 15.05 11.50
C PHE A 51 -15.95 14.44 11.83
N GLY A 52 -16.30 14.25 13.10
CA GLY A 52 -17.55 13.62 13.51
C GLY A 52 -17.68 12.15 13.08
N ALA A 53 -16.55 11.45 12.96
CA ALA A 53 -16.46 10.07 12.49
C ALA A 53 -15.64 9.21 13.46
N ASP A 54 -15.83 7.90 13.44
CA ASP A 54 -15.09 6.93 14.28
C ASP A 54 -13.80 6.50 13.58
N PHE A 55 -12.66 6.73 14.25
CA PHE A 55 -11.33 6.35 13.76
C PHE A 55 -10.75 5.17 14.57
N SER A 56 -11.53 4.53 15.45
CA SER A 56 -11.10 3.38 16.27
C SER A 56 -10.68 2.16 15.44
N GLN A 57 -11.20 2.04 14.23
CA GLN A 57 -10.84 0.97 13.30
C GLN A 57 -9.54 1.24 12.54
N VAL A 58 -8.99 2.45 12.63
CA VAL A 58 -7.80 2.83 11.86
C VAL A 58 -6.55 2.13 12.38
N ARG A 59 -5.80 1.53 11.44
CA ARG A 59 -4.54 0.82 11.70
C ARG A 59 -3.38 1.49 11.00
N LEU A 60 -2.31 1.69 11.73
CA LEU A 60 -1.06 2.27 11.27
C LEU A 60 -0.03 1.17 11.02
N HIS A 61 0.54 1.15 9.82
CA HIS A 61 1.64 0.28 9.42
C HIS A 61 2.89 1.12 9.16
N THR A 62 3.91 0.94 9.99
CA THR A 62 5.22 1.62 9.88
C THR A 62 6.37 0.60 9.83
N ASP A 63 6.04 -0.68 9.62
CA ASP A 63 7.01 -1.77 9.57
C ASP A 63 7.70 -1.89 8.19
N ALA A 64 8.64 -2.84 8.09
CA ALA A 64 9.40 -3.07 6.87
C ALA A 64 8.53 -3.50 5.66
N THR A 65 7.36 -4.11 5.89
CA THR A 65 6.44 -4.48 4.81
C THR A 65 5.79 -3.23 4.23
N SER A 66 5.35 -2.32 5.10
CA SER A 66 4.81 -1.02 4.70
C SER A 66 5.82 -0.20 3.91
N ASP A 67 7.08 -0.21 4.36
CA ASP A 67 8.17 0.50 3.68
C ASP A 67 8.41 -0.05 2.26
N ALA A 68 8.52 -1.38 2.12
CA ALA A 68 8.73 -2.02 0.82
C ALA A 68 7.61 -1.71 -0.18
N ILE A 69 6.35 -1.72 0.28
CA ILE A 69 5.21 -1.38 -0.57
C ILE A 69 5.26 0.10 -0.99
N ASN A 70 5.52 1.01 -0.05
CA ASN A 70 5.62 2.44 -0.34
C ASN A 70 6.76 2.75 -1.33
N GLN A 71 7.91 2.05 -1.23
CA GLN A 71 8.99 2.17 -2.21
C GLN A 71 8.54 1.74 -3.61
N GLN A 72 7.80 0.63 -3.71
CA GLN A 72 7.28 0.11 -4.98
C GLN A 72 6.26 1.06 -5.62
N LEU A 73 5.40 1.67 -4.80
CA LEU A 73 4.42 2.67 -5.22
C LEU A 73 5.00 4.08 -5.40
N ARG A 74 6.25 4.30 -4.99
CA ARG A 74 6.89 5.62 -4.91
C ARG A 74 6.07 6.63 -4.09
N SER A 75 5.51 6.18 -2.97
CA SER A 75 4.71 6.98 -2.05
C SER A 75 5.39 7.18 -0.70
N HIS A 76 5.06 8.27 -0.01
CA HIS A 76 5.41 8.46 1.41
C HIS A 76 4.43 7.70 2.31
N ALA A 77 3.15 7.70 1.92
CA ALA A 77 2.12 6.89 2.53
C ALA A 77 1.00 6.56 1.53
N PHE A 78 0.25 5.50 1.80
CA PHE A 78 -1.00 5.19 1.11
C PHE A 78 -2.03 4.62 2.09
N THR A 79 -3.30 4.60 1.69
CA THR A 79 -4.39 4.04 2.50
C THR A 79 -5.09 2.89 1.78
N ASN A 80 -5.58 1.93 2.56
CA ASN A 80 -6.48 0.87 2.09
C ASN A 80 -7.54 0.59 3.16
N ARG A 81 -8.79 0.96 2.90
CA ARG A 81 -9.90 0.90 3.87
C ARG A 81 -9.57 1.68 5.15
N HIS A 82 -9.32 0.98 6.26
CA HIS A 82 -8.99 1.58 7.55
C HIS A 82 -7.48 1.50 7.84
N ASP A 83 -6.67 1.03 6.90
CA ASP A 83 -5.24 0.89 7.08
C ASP A 83 -4.50 2.07 6.43
N ILE A 84 -3.51 2.62 7.14
CA ILE A 84 -2.59 3.65 6.67
C ILE A 84 -1.18 3.08 6.72
N PHE A 85 -0.51 3.09 5.58
CA PHE A 85 0.82 2.52 5.39
C PHE A 85 1.82 3.64 5.16
N TRP A 86 2.73 3.84 6.10
CA TRP A 86 3.80 4.83 5.97
C TRP A 86 5.11 4.17 5.55
N ARG A 87 5.88 4.91 4.77
CA ARG A 87 7.31 4.63 4.60
C ARG A 87 8.03 4.83 5.93
N GLN A 88 9.12 4.09 6.14
CA GLN A 88 9.87 4.20 7.38
C GLN A 88 10.36 5.63 7.63
N GLY A 89 10.14 6.11 8.85
CA GLY A 89 10.54 7.46 9.29
C GLY A 89 9.61 8.60 8.86
N GLU A 90 8.58 8.35 8.04
CA GLU A 90 7.68 9.42 7.56
C GLU A 90 6.51 9.70 8.51
N TYR A 91 6.13 8.76 9.38
CA TYR A 91 5.05 9.00 10.35
C TYR A 91 5.56 9.86 11.51
N ASN A 92 5.17 11.14 11.50
CA ASN A 92 5.40 12.08 12.60
C ASN A 92 4.10 12.79 13.00
N PRO A 93 3.37 12.29 14.01
CA PRO A 93 2.12 12.88 14.46
C PRO A 93 2.27 14.20 15.24
N ASP A 94 3.50 14.61 15.56
CA ASP A 94 3.82 15.81 16.37
C ASP A 94 4.48 16.95 15.56
N SER A 95 4.53 16.81 14.22
CA SER A 95 5.17 17.78 13.34
C SER A 95 4.41 19.10 13.20
#